data_AF-A0A392TZ94-F1
#
_entry.id   AF-A0A392TZ94-F1
#
_cell.length_a   1.000
_cell.length_b   1.000
_cell.length_c   1.000
_cell.angle_alpha   90.00
_cell.angle_beta   90.00
_cell.angle_gamma   90.00
#
_symmetry.space_group_name_H-M   'P 1'
#
loop_
_entity.id
_entity.type
_entity.pdbx_description
1 polymer ?
#
loop_
_entity_poly.entity_id
_entity_poly.type
_entity_poly.pdbx_seq_one_letter_code
_entity_poly.pdbx_strand_id
1 'polypeptide(L)' 'MADLRQAILKEYHCTPVSGHSGLHLTLSRISASFLWPDIYKDVKKFVKTCVTCQEN' A
#
# COMPACT_ATOMS: atom_id res chain seq x y z
N MET A 1 -18.19 6.47 4.52
CA MET A 1 -17.22 7.39 3.89
C MET A 1 -15.99 6.57 3.55
N ALA A 2 -15.78 6.26 2.27
CA ALA A 2 -14.64 5.46 1.86
C ALA A 2 -13.36 6.25 2.14
N ASP A 3 -12.43 5.65 2.88
CA ASP A 3 -11.15 6.28 3.18
C ASP A 3 -10.31 6.31 1.90
N LEU A 4 -10.10 7.50 1.34
CA LEU A 4 -9.36 7.70 0.09
C LEU A 4 -7.95 7.10 0.16
N ARG A 5 -7.34 7.07 1.35
CA ARG A 5 -5.99 6.51 1.54
C ARG A 5 -6.04 5.00 1.36
N GLN A 6 -7.05 4.32 1.89
CA GLN A 6 -7.23 2.88 1.67
C GLN A 6 -7.45 2.53 0.19
N ALA A 7 -8.19 3.37 -0.56
CA ALA A 7 -8.35 3.17 -2.00
C ALA A 7 -7.02 3.28 -2.74
N ILE A 8 -6.24 4.33 -2.46
CA ILE A 8 -4.89 4.53 -3.03
C ILE A 8 -3.97 3.35 -2.66
N LEU A 9 -3.95 2.94 -1.39
CA LEU A 9 -3.13 1.82 -0.92
C LEU A 9 -3.47 0.53 -1.68
N LYS A 10 -4.75 0.24 -1.85
CA LYS A 10 -5.21 -0.94 -2.59
C LYS A 10 -4.83 -0.87 -4.06
N GLU A 11 -5.00 0.28 -4.70
CA GLU A 11 -4.69 0.45 -6.12
C GLU A 11 -3.19 0.30 -6.39
N TYR A 12 -2.34 0.88 -5.55
CA TYR A 12 -0.88 0.80 -5.70
C TYR A 12 -0.27 -0.54 -5.24
N HIS A 13 -0.92 -1.26 -4.33
CA HIS A 13 -0.44 -2.54 -3.81
C HIS A 13 -0.99 -3.76 -4.56
N CYS A 14 -2.29 -3.76 -4.91
CA CYS A 14 -2.97 -4.89 -5.54
C CYS A 14 -3.03 -4.79 -7.07
N THR A 15 -2.37 -3.82 -7.70
CA THR A 15 -2.31 -3.75 -9.16
C THR A 15 -1.49 -4.93 -9.73
N PRO A 16 -1.92 -5.55 -10.83
CA PRO A 16 -1.24 -6.69 -11.44
C PRO A 16 0.20 -6.36 -11.91
N VAL A 17 0.48 -5.09 -12.21
CA VAL A 17 1.84 -4.58 -12.48
C VAL A 17 2.69 -4.42 -11.22
N SER A 18 2.06 -4.08 -10.09
CA SER A 18 2.75 -3.90 -8.81
C SER A 18 2.95 -5.22 -8.06
N GLY A 19 2.18 -6.26 -8.36
CA GLY A 19 2.38 -7.63 -7.87
C GLY A 19 2.70 -7.68 -6.37
N HIS A 20 1.73 -7.37 -5.50
CA HIS A 20 1.86 -7.52 -4.04
C HIS A 20 3.21 -7.05 -3.48
N SER A 21 3.71 -5.95 -4.06
CA SER A 21 5.02 -5.39 -3.76
C SER A 21 5.15 -5.18 -2.26
N GLY A 22 6.24 -5.66 -1.66
CA GLY A 22 6.49 -5.48 -0.24
C GLY A 22 6.42 -4.01 0.22
N LEU A 23 6.41 -3.81 1.54
CA LEU A 23 6.23 -2.50 2.19
C LEU A 23 7.03 -1.36 1.54
N HIS A 24 8.32 -1.57 1.30
CA HIS A 24 9.22 -0.53 0.79
C HIS A 24 8.87 -0.08 -0.63
N LEU A 25 8.55 -1.02 -1.53
CA LEU A 25 8.18 -0.71 -2.91
C LEU A 25 6.83 0.02 -2.96
N THR A 26 5.85 -0.46 -2.19
CA THR A 26 4.54 0.19 -2.08
C THR A 26 4.68 1.61 -1.53
N LEU A 27 5.49 1.79 -0.48
CA LEU A 27 5.76 3.10 0.11
C LEU A 27 6.43 4.06 -0.86
N SER A 28 7.48 3.64 -1.57
CA SER A 28 8.20 4.48 -2.52
C SER A 28 7.31 4.94 -3.67
N ARG A 29 6.45 4.06 -4.19
CA ARG A 29 5.51 4.43 -5.27
C ARG A 29 4.45 5.41 -4.80
N ILE A 30 3.86 5.16 -3.64
CA ILE A 30 2.85 6.08 -3.08
C ILE A 30 3.51 7.42 -2.79
N SER A 31 4.69 7.44 -2.17
CA SER A 31 5.43 8.67 -1.84
C SER A 31 5.85 9.48 -3.08
N ALA A 32 5.90 8.87 -4.26
CA ALA A 32 6.18 9.55 -5.52
C ALA A 32 4.96 10.30 -6.08
N SER A 33 3.73 9.89 -5.73
CA SER A 33 2.48 10.49 -6.22
C SER A 33 1.67 11.22 -5.13
N PHE A 34 1.78 10.77 -3.89
CA PHE A 34 0.99 11.23 -2.75
C PHE A 34 1.85 11.26 -1.48
N LEU A 35 1.70 12.31 -0.69
CA LEU A 35 2.37 12.45 0.59
C LEU A 35 1.35 12.85 1.65
N TRP A 36 1.33 12.14 2.77
CA TRP A 36 0.50 12.49 3.92
C TRP A 36 1.17 12.12 5.25
N PRO A 37 0.80 12.77 6.36
CA PRO A 37 1.36 12.43 7.66
C PRO A 37 1.04 10.98 8.01
N ASP A 38 2.06 10.24 8.45
CA ASP A 38 1.98 8.83 8.84
C ASP A 38 1.81 7.81 7.69
N ILE A 39 2.10 8.20 6.44
CA ILE A 39 2.05 7.31 5.26
C ILE A 39 2.77 5.97 5.47
N TYR A 40 3.91 5.98 6.15
CA TYR A 40 4.63 4.75 6.49
C TYR A 40 3.80 3.79 7.34
N LYS A 41 3.10 4.28 8.38
CA LYS A 41 2.29 3.43 9.24
C LYS A 41 1.07 2.91 8.52
N ASP A 42 0.42 3.73 7.71
CA ASP A 42 -0.72 3.33 6.88
C ASP A 42 -0.33 2.21 5.90
N VAL A 43 0.76 2.39 5.15
CA VAL A 43 1.26 1.36 4.21
C VAL A 43 1.66 0.09 4.95
N LYS A 44 2.38 0.21 6.09
CA LYS A 44 2.77 -0.95 6.90
C LYS A 44 1.58 -1.73 7.42
N LYS A 45 0.54 -1.04 7.89
CA LYS A 45 -0.71 -1.66 8.36
C LYS A 45 -1.42 -2.36 7.21
N PHE A 46 -1.51 -1.71 6.05
CA PHE A 46 -2.16 -2.26 4.86
C PHE A 46 -1.47 -3.52 4.33
N VAL A 47 -0.14 -3.48 4.16
CA VAL A 47 0.63 -4.64 3.69
C VAL A 47 0.55 -5.79 4.69
N LYS A 48 0.57 -5.52 6.00
CA LYS A 48 0.35 -6.55 7.03
C LYS A 48 -1.03 -7.22 6.95
N THR A 49 -2.06 -6.50 6.49
CA THR A 49 -3.40 -7.07 6.30
C THR A 49 -3.56 -7.80 4.97
N CYS A 50 -2.56 -7.76 4.08
CA CYS A 50 -2.64 -8.44 2.80
C CYS A 50 -2.35 -9.94 2.98
N VAL A 51 -3.40 -10.76 2.89
CA VAL A 51 -3.30 -12.23 2.99
C VAL A 51 -2.35 -12.80 1.93
N THR A 52 -2.43 -12.31 0.69
CA THR A 52 -1.54 -12.76 -0.40
C THR A 52 -0.05 -12.50 -0.14
N CYS A 53 0.29 -11.42 0.58
CA CYS A 53 1.67 -11.17 1.01
C CYS A 53 2.09 -11.95 2.26
N GLN A 54 1.13 -12.51 3.01
CA GLN A 54 1.39 -13.30 4.22
C GLN A 54 1.40 -14.80 3.96
N GLU A 55 0.78 -15.27 2.88
CA GLU A 55 0.72 -16.69 2.50
C GLU A 55 1.94 -17.20 1.71
N ASN A 56 3.02 -16.42 1.61
CA ASN A 56 4.31 -16.83 1.03
C ASN A 56 5.46 -16.50 1.99
#